data_AF-A0A924N946-F1
#
_entry.id   AF-A0A924N946-F1
#
_cell.length_a   1.000
_cell.length_b   1.000
_cell.length_c   1.000
_cell.angle_alpha   90.00
_cell.angle_beta   90.00
_cell.angle_gamma   90.00
#
_symmetry.space_group_name_H-M   'P 1'
#
loop_
_entity.id
_entity.type
_entity.pdbx_description
1 polymer ?
#
loop_
_entity_poly.entity_id
_entity_poly.type
_entity_poly.pdbx_seq_one_letter_code
_entity_poly.pdbx_strand_id
1 'polypeptide(L)'
;MVAAHLDSLRQTRRTPAYRSADSLFVFGLLPPSISHEGYSAKPAYSYWDDWWGVRGLADAALLARIAGDGMRAAALTSSAAEFRADVVASVTRSMALHHMSVMPGAAELGDFDPTSSTIALEPAQALGALPAAAVRASFDSAWANFSRRRSGAAPWDAYTPYEWRQVGSFIRLDQPARAHALANWFMSTRRPARWHAWGEVVWRDYRAPKFVGDIPHGWVASDFMRATLDMLEYEREGDSTLVIGAGIPVAWARAPKGVTARGIHTWWGKLDFTVRSSGRTVRYTVAGVTPPSGIEICAPFDARPRAARVNGQVVQMHDGRTVVAGAPAMVEFDY
;
A
#
# COMPACT_ATOMS: atom_id res chain seq x y z
N MET A 1 -14.26 22.52 8.41
CA MET A 1 -15.11 22.70 7.22
C MET A 1 -14.93 21.56 6.21
N VAL A 2 -13.70 21.19 5.83
CA VAL A 2 -13.44 20.11 4.85
C VAL A 2 -14.04 18.75 5.24
N ALA A 3 -13.74 18.21 6.43
CA ALA A 3 -14.27 16.90 6.84
C ALA A 3 -15.81 16.86 6.93
N ALA A 4 -16.44 17.97 7.33
CA ALA A 4 -17.90 18.07 7.35
C ALA A 4 -18.49 18.13 5.94
N HIS A 5 -17.80 18.79 4.99
CA HIS A 5 -18.22 18.79 3.60
C HIS A 5 -18.11 17.39 2.98
N LEU A 6 -16.99 16.70 3.20
CA LEU A 6 -16.80 15.30 2.78
C LEU A 6 -17.93 14.40 3.33
N ASP A 7 -18.23 14.53 4.62
CA ASP A 7 -19.35 13.81 5.24
C ASP A 7 -20.69 14.15 4.57
N SER A 8 -20.95 15.43 4.27
CA SER A 8 -22.17 15.84 3.59
C SER A 8 -22.32 15.23 2.18
N LEU A 9 -21.21 15.03 1.47
CA LEU A 9 -21.22 14.43 0.13
C LEU A 9 -21.67 12.96 0.19
N ARG A 10 -21.12 12.16 1.12
CA ARG A 10 -21.56 10.76 1.27
C ARG A 10 -23.00 10.63 1.74
N GLN A 11 -23.51 11.59 2.54
CA GLN A 11 -24.93 11.59 2.94
C GLN A 11 -25.88 11.68 1.72
N THR A 12 -25.45 12.27 0.61
CA THR A 12 -26.26 12.31 -0.63
C THR A 12 -26.51 10.93 -1.25
N ARG A 13 -25.75 9.90 -0.84
CA ARG A 13 -25.92 8.50 -1.22
C ARG A 13 -26.43 7.62 -0.07
N ARG A 14 -26.79 8.22 1.07
CA ARG A 14 -27.40 7.54 2.23
C ARG A 14 -28.90 7.83 2.36
N THR A 15 -29.60 7.96 1.24
CA THR A 15 -31.05 8.22 1.21
C THR A 15 -31.85 6.94 0.90
N PRO A 16 -33.17 6.90 1.17
CA PRO A 16 -34.01 5.77 0.78
C PRO A 16 -33.94 5.40 -0.71
N ALA A 17 -33.67 6.37 -1.60
CA ALA A 17 -33.54 6.13 -3.04
C ALA A 17 -32.36 5.21 -3.39
N TYR A 18 -31.32 5.16 -2.55
CA TYR A 18 -30.13 4.32 -2.74
C TYR A 18 -30.22 2.97 -2.01
N ARG A 19 -31.40 2.61 -1.49
CA ARG A 19 -31.63 1.34 -0.77
C ARG A 19 -32.33 0.27 -1.62
N SER A 20 -32.60 0.53 -2.89
CA SER A 20 -33.15 -0.48 -3.80
C SER A 20 -32.05 -1.40 -4.34
N ALA A 21 -32.41 -2.59 -4.82
CA ALA A 21 -31.45 -3.53 -5.40
C ALA A 21 -30.59 -2.90 -6.52
N ASP A 22 -31.18 -2.00 -7.31
CA ASP A 22 -30.53 -1.35 -8.46
C ASP A 22 -29.53 -0.24 -8.09
N SER A 23 -29.48 0.19 -6.82
CA SER A 23 -28.65 1.33 -6.40
C SER A 23 -27.88 1.07 -5.10
N LEU A 24 -28.15 -0.04 -4.43
CA LEU A 24 -27.53 -0.42 -3.16
C LEU A 24 -26.00 -0.55 -3.26
N PHE A 25 -25.47 -0.83 -4.45
CA PHE A 25 -24.02 -0.93 -4.68
C PHE A 25 -23.30 0.43 -4.61
N VAL A 26 -24.00 1.57 -4.69
CA VAL A 26 -23.41 2.91 -4.47
C VAL A 26 -23.87 3.58 -3.17
N PHE A 27 -24.60 2.85 -2.31
CA PHE A 27 -25.08 3.39 -1.05
C PHE A 27 -23.92 3.80 -0.14
N GLY A 28 -23.94 5.05 0.33
CA GLY A 28 -22.93 5.59 1.23
C GLY A 28 -21.59 5.97 0.60
N LEU A 29 -21.42 5.79 -0.72
CA LEU A 29 -20.25 6.26 -1.45
C LEU A 29 -20.25 7.78 -1.65
N LEU A 30 -19.10 8.32 -2.02
CA LEU A 30 -19.01 9.67 -2.57
C LEU A 30 -19.74 9.76 -3.92
N PRO A 31 -20.20 10.96 -4.32
CA PRO A 31 -20.75 11.19 -5.66
C PRO A 31 -19.73 10.85 -6.76
N PRO A 32 -20.20 10.50 -7.97
CA PRO A 32 -19.31 10.14 -9.06
C PRO A 32 -18.45 11.34 -9.48
N SER A 33 -17.18 11.08 -9.78
CA SER A 33 -16.18 12.11 -10.05
C SER A 33 -15.19 11.66 -11.14
N ILE A 34 -14.34 12.58 -11.60
CA ILE A 34 -13.22 12.33 -12.53
C ILE A 34 -11.85 12.42 -11.84
N SER A 35 -11.81 12.43 -10.51
CA SER A 35 -10.58 12.58 -9.71
C SER A 35 -9.59 11.44 -9.97
N HIS A 36 -10.09 10.22 -10.18
CA HIS A 36 -9.30 9.19 -10.82
C HIS A 36 -9.24 9.45 -12.34
N GLU A 37 -8.09 9.91 -12.83
CA GLU A 37 -7.91 10.37 -14.22
C GLU A 37 -8.22 9.29 -15.27
N GLY A 38 -8.17 8.01 -14.89
CA GLY A 38 -8.61 6.88 -15.71
C GLY A 38 -10.10 6.90 -16.07
N TYR A 39 -10.92 7.72 -15.39
CA TYR A 39 -12.36 7.87 -15.64
C TYR A 39 -12.75 9.23 -16.23
N SER A 40 -11.82 9.94 -16.85
CA SER A 40 -12.08 11.25 -17.48
C SER A 40 -13.17 11.24 -18.57
N ALA A 41 -13.47 10.08 -19.18
CA ALA A 41 -14.53 9.94 -20.18
C ALA A 41 -15.94 10.11 -19.60
N LYS A 42 -16.17 9.70 -18.35
CA LYS A 42 -17.44 9.82 -17.64
C LYS A 42 -17.20 9.72 -16.13
N PRO A 43 -17.71 10.67 -15.30
CA PRO A 43 -17.60 10.57 -13.86
C PRO A 43 -18.10 9.21 -13.34
N ALA A 44 -17.32 8.60 -12.47
CA ALA A 44 -17.59 7.28 -11.93
C ALA A 44 -17.58 7.24 -10.39
N TYR A 45 -18.28 6.29 -9.77
CA TYR A 45 -18.17 6.00 -8.33
C TYR A 45 -16.86 5.25 -8.07
N SER A 46 -15.75 5.98 -8.15
CA SER A 46 -14.40 5.46 -8.04
C SER A 46 -14.06 5.12 -6.59
N TYR A 47 -13.66 3.86 -6.34
CA TYR A 47 -13.18 3.48 -5.02
C TYR A 47 -11.89 4.20 -4.62
N TRP A 48 -11.14 4.75 -5.59
CA TRP A 48 -10.03 5.66 -5.31
C TRP A 48 -10.48 6.83 -4.43
N ASP A 49 -11.56 7.52 -4.83
CA ASP A 49 -12.07 8.69 -4.10
C ASP A 49 -12.60 8.28 -2.73
N ASP A 50 -13.30 7.15 -2.69
CA ASP A 50 -13.89 6.65 -1.45
C ASP A 50 -12.82 6.28 -0.41
N TRP A 51 -11.77 5.56 -0.80
CA TRP A 51 -10.68 5.21 0.12
C TRP A 51 -9.89 6.42 0.60
N TRP A 52 -9.68 7.42 -0.26
CA TRP A 52 -9.11 8.71 0.16
C TRP A 52 -10.02 9.46 1.13
N GLY A 53 -11.33 9.40 0.93
CA GLY A 53 -12.29 9.98 1.86
C GLY A 53 -12.31 9.26 3.22
N VAL A 54 -12.25 7.93 3.24
CA VAL A 54 -12.10 7.14 4.47
C VAL A 54 -10.84 7.55 5.22
N ARG A 55 -9.69 7.64 4.53
CA ARG A 55 -8.43 8.10 5.12
C ARG A 55 -8.56 9.51 5.68
N GLY A 56 -9.11 10.45 4.90
CA GLY A 56 -9.26 11.84 5.29
C GLY A 56 -10.12 12.04 6.54
N LEU A 57 -11.20 11.26 6.71
CA LEU A 57 -12.01 11.30 7.93
C LEU A 57 -11.27 10.72 9.14
N ALA A 58 -10.54 9.62 8.95
CA ALA A 58 -9.73 9.02 10.01
C ALA A 58 -8.64 9.98 10.50
N ASP A 59 -7.94 10.66 9.58
CA ASP A 59 -6.94 11.68 9.89
C ASP A 59 -7.55 12.89 10.57
N ALA A 60 -8.71 13.36 10.11
CA ALA A 60 -9.41 14.45 10.76
C ALA A 60 -9.80 14.09 12.20
N ALA A 61 -10.20 12.84 12.46
CA ALA A 61 -10.51 12.35 13.80
C ALA A 61 -9.26 12.34 14.70
N LEU A 62 -8.12 11.91 14.16
CA LEU A 62 -6.84 11.93 14.85
C LEU A 62 -6.39 13.35 15.20
N LEU A 63 -6.45 14.27 14.23
CA LEU A 63 -6.10 15.68 14.43
C LEU A 63 -7.02 16.36 15.45
N ALA A 64 -8.33 16.08 15.43
CA ALA A 64 -9.26 16.58 16.44
C ALA A 64 -8.90 16.10 17.86
N ARG A 65 -8.47 14.83 17.99
CA ARG A 65 -8.01 14.27 19.26
C ARG A 65 -6.74 14.95 19.77
N ILE A 66 -5.76 15.17 18.88
CA ILE A 66 -4.51 15.88 19.20
C ILE A 66 -4.81 17.32 19.63
N ALA A 67 -5.80 17.97 19.01
CA ALA A 67 -6.24 19.31 19.37
C ALA A 67 -7.07 19.39 20.68
N GLY A 68 -7.35 18.26 21.33
CA GLY A 68 -8.16 18.20 22.56
C GLY A 68 -9.68 18.28 22.34
N ASP A 69 -10.16 18.24 21.09
CA ASP A 69 -11.59 18.26 20.77
C ASP A 69 -12.16 16.82 20.72
N GLY A 70 -12.38 16.25 21.91
CA GLY A 70 -12.84 14.87 22.06
C GLY A 70 -14.21 14.59 21.43
N MET A 71 -15.12 15.57 21.46
CA MET A 71 -16.46 15.42 20.87
C MET A 71 -16.36 15.30 19.35
N ARG A 72 -15.58 16.19 18.71
CA ARG A 72 -15.36 16.13 17.26
C ARG A 72 -14.57 14.90 16.85
N ALA A 73 -13.56 14.51 17.62
CA ALA A 73 -12.80 13.29 17.38
C ALA A 73 -13.70 12.05 17.38
N ALA A 74 -14.62 11.94 18.35
CA ALA A 74 -15.58 10.84 18.42
C ALA A 74 -16.55 10.84 17.23
N ALA A 75 -17.09 12.00 16.87
CA ALA A 75 -17.99 12.14 15.71
C ALA A 75 -17.31 11.75 14.39
N LEU A 76 -16.08 12.23 14.15
CA LEU A 76 -15.30 11.90 12.95
C LEU A 76 -14.86 10.43 12.93
N THR A 77 -14.52 9.85 14.09
CA THR A 77 -14.20 8.42 14.20
C THR A 77 -15.40 7.56 13.78
N SER A 78 -16.60 7.92 14.27
CA SER A 78 -17.84 7.23 13.90
C SER A 78 -18.15 7.36 12.41
N SER A 79 -18.03 8.58 11.87
CA SER A 79 -18.22 8.85 10.43
C SER A 79 -17.23 8.07 9.55
N ALA A 80 -15.94 8.03 9.91
CA ALA A 80 -14.92 7.27 9.19
C ALA A 80 -15.21 5.76 9.20
N ALA A 81 -15.65 5.22 10.35
CA ALA A 81 -16.00 3.82 10.49
C ALA A 81 -17.27 3.45 9.69
N GLU A 82 -18.30 4.30 9.72
CA GLU A 82 -19.51 4.14 8.91
C GLU A 82 -19.17 4.18 7.43
N PHE A 83 -18.36 5.15 6.99
CA PHE A 83 -17.99 5.27 5.59
C PHE A 83 -17.18 4.06 5.13
N ARG A 84 -16.18 3.61 5.91
CA ARG A 84 -15.42 2.38 5.60
C ARG A 84 -16.34 1.16 5.43
N ALA A 85 -17.33 1.01 6.31
CA ALA A 85 -18.29 -0.10 6.22
C ALA A 85 -19.14 -0.03 4.94
N ASP A 86 -19.60 1.17 4.56
CA ASP A 86 -20.34 1.38 3.30
C ASP A 86 -19.47 1.03 2.09
N VAL A 87 -18.21 1.47 2.05
CA VAL A 87 -17.28 1.20 0.95
C VAL A 87 -17.00 -0.31 0.81
N VAL A 88 -16.73 -1.01 1.91
CA VAL A 88 -16.52 -2.48 1.89
C VAL A 88 -17.79 -3.21 1.40
N ALA A 89 -18.96 -2.79 1.87
CA ALA A 89 -20.22 -3.36 1.42
C ALA A 89 -20.48 -3.10 -0.06
N SER A 90 -20.15 -1.90 -0.54
CA SER A 90 -20.22 -1.53 -1.95
C SER A 90 -19.30 -2.40 -2.81
N VAL A 91 -18.02 -2.57 -2.44
CA VAL A 91 -17.07 -3.44 -3.16
C VAL A 91 -17.66 -4.84 -3.33
N THR A 92 -18.19 -5.41 -2.25
CA THR A 92 -18.80 -6.76 -2.28
C THR A 92 -20.04 -6.82 -3.20
N ARG A 93 -20.87 -5.78 -3.19
CA ARG A 93 -22.07 -5.68 -4.05
C ARG A 93 -21.70 -5.47 -5.51
N SER A 94 -20.71 -4.63 -5.80
CA SER A 94 -20.21 -4.38 -7.15
C SER A 94 -19.60 -5.65 -7.74
N MET A 95 -18.81 -6.41 -6.96
CA MET A 95 -18.33 -7.73 -7.36
C MET A 95 -19.48 -8.69 -7.73
N ALA A 96 -20.56 -8.72 -6.94
CA ALA A 96 -21.72 -9.56 -7.23
C ALA A 96 -22.48 -9.10 -8.49
N LEU A 97 -22.65 -7.78 -8.65
CA LEU A 97 -23.32 -7.16 -9.79
C LEU A 97 -22.61 -7.47 -11.12
N HIS A 98 -21.28 -7.41 -11.11
CA HIS A 98 -20.44 -7.59 -12.31
C HIS A 98 -19.88 -9.00 -12.45
N HIS A 99 -20.27 -9.92 -11.56
CA HIS A 99 -19.78 -11.31 -11.53
C HIS A 99 -18.25 -11.42 -11.48
N MET A 100 -17.61 -10.58 -10.67
CA MET A 100 -16.15 -10.50 -10.55
C MET A 100 -15.64 -11.18 -9.27
N SER A 101 -14.48 -11.85 -9.38
CA SER A 101 -13.74 -12.36 -8.24
C SER A 101 -12.65 -11.40 -7.72
N VAL A 102 -12.44 -10.28 -8.42
CA VAL A 102 -11.46 -9.24 -8.10
C VAL A 102 -12.17 -7.96 -7.65
N MET A 103 -11.48 -7.10 -6.93
CA MET A 103 -11.99 -5.79 -6.52
C MET A 103 -12.16 -4.91 -7.76
N PRO A 104 -13.35 -4.34 -8.00
CA PRO A 104 -13.55 -3.39 -9.08
C PRO A 104 -12.81 -2.06 -8.81
N GLY A 105 -12.50 -1.32 -9.88
CA GLY A 105 -11.94 0.03 -9.79
C GLY A 105 -13.00 1.08 -9.46
N ALA A 106 -14.18 0.96 -10.07
CA ALA A 106 -15.37 1.75 -9.77
C ALA A 106 -16.62 0.88 -9.58
N ALA A 107 -17.54 1.34 -8.73
CA ALA A 107 -18.69 0.55 -8.31
C ALA A 107 -19.62 0.16 -9.47
N GLU A 108 -19.87 1.08 -10.40
CA GLU A 108 -20.77 0.87 -11.54
C GLU A 108 -20.10 0.27 -12.78
N LEU A 109 -18.77 0.38 -12.91
CA LEU A 109 -18.08 -0.03 -14.13
C LEU A 109 -17.71 -1.51 -14.15
N GLY A 110 -17.49 -2.13 -12.99
CA GLY A 110 -17.04 -3.52 -12.94
C GLY A 110 -15.70 -3.71 -13.65
N ASP A 111 -14.83 -2.72 -13.56
CA ASP A 111 -13.57 -2.67 -14.26
C ASP A 111 -12.41 -3.14 -13.38
N PHE A 112 -11.27 -3.45 -14.00
CA PHE A 112 -10.09 -3.93 -13.29
C PHE A 112 -8.99 -2.88 -13.29
N ASP A 113 -8.91 -2.11 -12.21
CA ASP A 113 -7.83 -1.14 -11.97
C ASP A 113 -7.08 -1.44 -10.65
N PRO A 114 -6.14 -2.41 -10.67
CA PRO A 114 -5.39 -2.78 -9.48
C PRO A 114 -4.46 -1.66 -9.00
N THR A 115 -4.11 -0.69 -9.85
CA THR A 115 -3.26 0.44 -9.46
C THR A 115 -4.03 1.38 -8.54
N SER A 116 -5.29 1.67 -8.83
CA SER A 116 -6.15 2.45 -7.93
C SER A 116 -6.55 1.68 -6.68
N SER A 117 -6.82 0.37 -6.80
CA SER A 117 -7.18 -0.46 -5.64
C SER A 117 -6.06 -0.54 -4.59
N THR A 118 -4.80 -0.19 -4.93
CA THR A 118 -3.69 -0.10 -3.96
C THR A 118 -3.96 0.88 -2.82
N ILE A 119 -4.73 1.95 -3.05
CA ILE A 119 -5.06 2.97 -2.03
C ILE A 119 -5.82 2.37 -0.86
N ALA A 120 -6.61 1.32 -1.10
CA ALA A 120 -7.32 0.59 -0.06
C ALA A 120 -6.36 -0.06 0.95
N LEU A 121 -5.19 -0.53 0.48
CA LEU A 121 -4.16 -1.12 1.35
C LEU A 121 -3.34 -0.03 2.04
N GLU A 122 -2.83 0.92 1.27
CA GLU A 122 -2.06 2.05 1.78
C GLU A 122 -2.29 3.26 0.85
N PRO A 123 -2.78 4.39 1.37
CA PRO A 123 -2.79 4.79 2.79
C PRO A 123 -4.04 4.43 3.60
N ALA A 124 -5.10 3.86 3.01
CA ALA A 124 -6.36 3.68 3.72
C ALA A 124 -6.37 2.55 4.77
N GLN A 125 -5.33 1.70 4.81
CA GLN A 125 -5.13 0.67 5.84
C GLN A 125 -6.33 -0.28 6.02
N ALA A 126 -7.07 -0.54 4.92
CA ALA A 126 -8.32 -1.28 4.93
C ALA A 126 -8.17 -2.79 4.65
N LEU A 127 -6.94 -3.30 4.57
CA LEU A 127 -6.68 -4.71 4.22
C LEU A 127 -7.47 -5.71 5.10
N GLY A 128 -7.54 -5.45 6.41
CA GLY A 128 -8.28 -6.30 7.35
C GLY A 128 -9.81 -6.22 7.26
N ALA A 129 -10.35 -5.22 6.56
CA ALA A 129 -11.79 -5.04 6.36
C ALA A 129 -12.28 -5.57 5.00
N LEU A 130 -11.37 -5.74 4.03
CA LEU A 130 -11.69 -6.20 2.69
C LEU A 130 -11.84 -7.73 2.61
N PRO A 131 -12.63 -8.26 1.65
CA PRO A 131 -12.69 -9.70 1.42
C PRO A 131 -11.31 -10.24 0.99
N ALA A 132 -10.67 -11.03 1.86
CA ALA A 132 -9.29 -11.50 1.66
C ALA A 132 -9.09 -12.26 0.34
N ALA A 133 -10.09 -13.04 -0.09
CA ALA A 133 -10.08 -13.75 -1.37
C ALA A 133 -10.08 -12.77 -2.57
N ALA A 134 -10.86 -11.69 -2.49
CA ALA A 134 -10.94 -10.67 -3.54
C ALA A 134 -9.63 -9.90 -3.65
N VAL A 135 -9.03 -9.51 -2.51
CA VAL A 135 -7.72 -8.86 -2.48
C VAL A 135 -6.68 -9.75 -3.15
N ARG A 136 -6.58 -11.01 -2.71
CA ARG A 136 -5.63 -11.98 -3.29
C ARG A 136 -5.83 -12.14 -4.79
N ALA A 137 -7.05 -12.38 -5.25
CA ALA A 137 -7.38 -12.54 -6.67
C ALA A 137 -7.04 -11.30 -7.50
N SER A 138 -7.24 -10.09 -6.95
CA SER A 138 -6.93 -8.82 -7.62
C SER A 138 -5.43 -8.68 -7.86
N PHE A 139 -4.62 -8.91 -6.82
CA PHE A 139 -3.17 -8.78 -6.92
C PHE A 139 -2.49 -9.95 -7.63
N ASP A 140 -3.08 -11.15 -7.62
CA ASP A 140 -2.67 -12.26 -8.49
C ASP A 140 -2.93 -11.93 -9.96
N SER A 141 -4.08 -11.34 -10.28
CA SER A 141 -4.41 -10.89 -11.64
C SER A 141 -3.49 -9.76 -12.09
N ALA A 142 -3.17 -8.81 -11.21
CA ALA A 142 -2.22 -7.73 -11.47
C ALA A 142 -0.81 -8.28 -11.74
N TRP A 143 -0.35 -9.22 -10.93
CA TRP A 143 0.92 -9.92 -11.14
C TRP A 143 0.96 -10.68 -12.48
N ALA A 144 -0.12 -11.37 -12.84
CA ALA A 144 -0.22 -12.09 -14.11
C ALA A 144 -0.11 -11.12 -15.30
N ASN A 145 -0.83 -10.00 -15.27
CA ASN A 145 -0.76 -8.97 -16.30
C ASN A 145 0.65 -8.37 -16.41
N PHE A 146 1.26 -7.98 -15.28
CA PHE A 146 2.64 -7.52 -15.22
C PHE A 146 3.62 -8.56 -15.81
N SER A 147 3.47 -9.83 -15.42
CA SER A 147 4.37 -10.91 -15.83
C SER A 147 4.32 -11.15 -17.33
N ARG A 148 3.12 -11.20 -17.93
CA ARG A 148 2.97 -11.33 -19.39
C ARG A 148 3.54 -10.14 -20.14
N ARG A 149 3.35 -8.92 -19.62
CA ARG A 149 3.92 -7.69 -20.20
C ARG A 149 5.45 -7.72 -20.17
N ARG A 150 6.03 -8.04 -19.01
CA ARG A 150 7.47 -8.09 -18.79
C ARG A 150 8.16 -9.15 -19.65
N SER A 151 7.57 -10.33 -19.81
CA SER A 151 8.14 -11.41 -20.63
C SER A 151 7.95 -11.21 -22.14
N GLY A 152 7.15 -10.21 -22.55
CA GLY A 152 6.78 -10.02 -23.95
C GLY A 152 5.69 -10.97 -24.44
N ALA A 153 5.11 -11.80 -23.56
CA ALA A 153 4.01 -12.71 -23.89
C ALA A 153 2.68 -11.99 -24.19
N ALA A 154 2.54 -10.74 -23.76
CA ALA A 154 1.45 -9.86 -24.18
C ALA A 154 2.02 -8.60 -24.87
N PRO A 155 1.44 -8.17 -26.00
CA PRO A 155 1.76 -6.86 -26.57
C PRO A 155 1.35 -5.76 -25.59
N TRP A 156 2.12 -4.68 -25.57
CA TRP A 156 1.84 -3.49 -24.77
C TRP A 156 2.41 -2.27 -25.49
N ASP A 157 1.73 -1.13 -25.39
CA ASP A 157 2.13 0.12 -26.02
C ASP A 157 2.75 1.09 -25.00
N ALA A 158 2.10 1.23 -23.84
CA ALA A 158 2.60 1.97 -22.70
C ALA A 158 2.22 1.31 -21.38
N TYR A 159 2.84 1.78 -20.30
CA TYR A 159 2.33 1.63 -18.95
C TYR A 159 2.52 2.95 -18.21
N THR A 160 1.72 3.15 -17.16
CA THR A 160 1.90 4.30 -16.26
C THR A 160 2.78 3.91 -15.08
N PRO A 161 3.84 4.69 -14.76
CA PRO A 161 4.64 4.45 -13.58
C PRO A 161 3.92 4.61 -12.23
N TYR A 162 2.64 5.04 -12.19
CA TYR A 162 1.80 4.90 -10.98
C TYR A 162 1.71 3.45 -10.49
N GLU A 163 2.01 2.46 -11.34
CA GLU A 163 2.13 1.06 -10.95
C GLU A 163 3.21 0.79 -9.87
N TRP A 164 4.10 1.75 -9.56
CA TRP A 164 5.00 1.67 -8.39
C TRP A 164 4.24 1.39 -7.09
N ARG A 165 2.99 1.84 -6.95
CA ARG A 165 2.14 1.55 -5.77
C ARG A 165 1.97 0.06 -5.51
N GLN A 166 1.96 -0.76 -6.56
CA GLN A 166 1.82 -2.21 -6.43
C GLN A 166 3.03 -2.85 -5.74
N VAL A 167 4.22 -2.23 -5.79
CA VAL A 167 5.41 -2.72 -5.05
C VAL A 167 5.11 -2.74 -3.56
N GLY A 168 4.63 -1.63 -2.99
CA GLY A 168 4.24 -1.56 -1.58
C GLY A 168 3.08 -2.52 -1.25
N SER A 169 2.08 -2.63 -2.14
CA SER A 169 0.99 -3.61 -1.96
C SER A 169 1.50 -5.05 -1.88
N PHE A 170 2.43 -5.47 -2.75
CA PHE A 170 3.00 -6.82 -2.68
C PHE A 170 3.82 -7.03 -1.40
N ILE A 171 4.49 -6.01 -0.85
CA ILE A 171 5.16 -6.13 0.45
C ILE A 171 4.14 -6.36 1.57
N ARG A 172 3.07 -5.57 1.61
CA ARG A 172 2.00 -5.68 2.62
C ARG A 172 1.18 -6.97 2.51
N LEU A 173 1.20 -7.61 1.34
CA LEU A 173 0.58 -8.91 1.08
C LEU A 173 1.55 -10.09 1.25
N ASP A 174 2.71 -9.88 1.89
CA ASP A 174 3.74 -10.89 2.15
C ASP A 174 4.26 -11.58 0.87
N GLN A 175 4.45 -10.81 -0.20
CA GLN A 175 4.92 -11.26 -1.51
C GLN A 175 6.16 -10.48 -1.98
N PRO A 176 7.26 -10.44 -1.20
CA PRO A 176 8.44 -9.64 -1.50
C PRO A 176 9.10 -9.98 -2.83
N ALA A 177 9.09 -11.24 -3.25
CA ALA A 177 9.64 -11.65 -4.55
C ALA A 177 8.92 -10.97 -5.73
N ARG A 178 7.59 -10.79 -5.65
CA ARG A 178 6.82 -10.08 -6.68
C ARG A 178 7.13 -8.59 -6.64
N ALA A 179 7.19 -7.99 -5.45
CA ALA A 179 7.58 -6.60 -5.26
C ALA A 179 8.97 -6.30 -5.87
N HIS A 180 9.96 -7.15 -5.62
CA HIS A 180 11.31 -7.01 -6.18
C HIS A 180 11.32 -7.13 -7.71
N ALA A 181 10.53 -8.04 -8.28
CA ALA A 181 10.42 -8.19 -9.72
C ALA A 181 9.82 -6.95 -10.39
N LEU A 182 8.78 -6.34 -9.78
CA LEU A 182 8.21 -5.06 -10.22
C LEU A 182 9.23 -3.94 -10.12
N ALA A 183 9.82 -3.73 -8.94
CA ALA A 183 10.78 -2.67 -8.68
C ALA A 183 11.97 -2.71 -9.65
N ASN A 184 12.55 -3.90 -9.88
CA ASN A 184 13.65 -4.07 -10.83
C ASN A 184 13.24 -3.73 -12.26
N TRP A 185 12.04 -4.14 -12.68
CA TRP A 185 11.55 -3.82 -14.03
C TRP A 185 11.31 -2.31 -14.18
N PHE A 186 10.62 -1.67 -13.26
CA PHE A 186 10.39 -0.21 -13.29
C PHE A 186 11.71 0.58 -13.26
N MET A 187 12.72 0.13 -12.51
CA MET A 187 14.04 0.75 -12.53
C MET A 187 14.74 0.66 -13.89
N SER A 188 14.44 -0.37 -14.68
CA SER A 188 14.99 -0.56 -16.03
C SER A 188 14.30 0.29 -17.11
N THR A 189 13.10 0.80 -16.82
CA THR A 189 12.27 1.57 -17.76
C THR A 189 12.38 3.08 -17.55
N ARG A 190 13.20 3.56 -16.61
CA ARG A 190 13.53 4.99 -16.44
C ARG A 190 14.10 5.59 -17.72
N ARG A 191 13.58 6.75 -18.12
CA ARG A 191 14.01 7.44 -19.34
C ARG A 191 14.00 8.96 -19.14
N PRO A 192 15.05 9.68 -19.56
CA PRO A 192 16.38 9.16 -19.90
C PRO A 192 17.01 8.42 -18.72
N ALA A 193 17.76 7.35 -18.98
CA ALA A 193 18.26 6.46 -17.91
C ALA A 193 19.14 7.18 -16.86
N ARG A 194 19.85 8.23 -17.27
CA ARG A 194 20.73 9.04 -16.41
C ARG A 194 20.01 10.07 -15.55
N TRP A 195 18.72 10.31 -15.78
CA TRP A 195 17.94 11.28 -15.00
C TRP A 195 17.42 10.70 -13.70
N HIS A 196 17.47 9.37 -13.54
CA HIS A 196 16.96 8.69 -12.37
C HIS A 196 15.47 9.00 -12.07
N ALA A 197 14.69 9.25 -13.13
CA ALA A 197 13.31 9.67 -13.06
C ALA A 197 12.41 8.88 -14.03
N TRP A 198 11.11 9.00 -13.82
CA TRP A 198 10.06 8.57 -14.74
C TRP A 198 9.23 9.77 -15.17
N GLY A 199 8.66 9.69 -16.37
CA GLY A 199 7.49 10.50 -16.72
C GLY A 199 6.20 9.89 -16.20
N GLU A 200 5.09 10.53 -16.53
CA GLU A 200 3.74 10.05 -16.24
C GLU A 200 3.39 8.79 -17.05
N VAL A 201 3.95 8.68 -18.25
CA VAL A 201 3.72 7.55 -19.16
C VAL A 201 5.05 7.06 -19.70
N VAL A 202 5.24 5.74 -19.72
CA VAL A 202 6.38 5.10 -20.37
C VAL A 202 5.91 4.26 -21.54
N TRP A 203 6.35 4.66 -22.74
CA TRP A 203 6.07 3.94 -23.99
C TRP A 203 7.07 2.82 -24.24
N ARG A 204 6.60 1.74 -24.86
CA ARG A 204 7.42 0.63 -25.35
C ARG A 204 8.38 1.10 -26.43
N ASP A 205 7.86 1.80 -27.43
CA ASP A 205 8.71 2.51 -28.39
C ASP A 205 9.14 3.86 -27.80
N TYR A 206 10.35 3.87 -27.25
CA TYR A 206 10.95 5.04 -26.65
C TYR A 206 11.16 6.21 -27.63
N ARG A 207 11.21 5.96 -28.94
CA ARG A 207 11.42 7.03 -29.95
C ARG A 207 10.11 7.55 -30.54
N ALA A 208 8.97 6.96 -30.18
CA ALA A 208 7.68 7.43 -30.66
C ALA A 208 7.41 8.86 -30.13
N PRO A 209 6.94 9.79 -30.98
CA PRO A 209 6.65 11.17 -30.59
C PRO A 209 5.31 11.25 -29.85
N LYS A 210 5.25 10.67 -28.65
CA LYS A 210 4.06 10.57 -27.82
C LYS A 210 4.17 11.38 -26.54
N PHE A 211 3.03 11.70 -25.93
CA PHE A 211 2.95 12.38 -24.63
C PHE A 211 3.61 11.54 -23.52
N VAL A 212 4.45 12.15 -22.68
CA VAL A 212 5.13 11.47 -21.56
C VAL A 212 4.87 12.13 -20.20
N GLY A 213 4.13 13.23 -20.16
CA GLY A 213 3.99 14.09 -18.98
C GLY A 213 5.26 14.89 -18.65
N ASP A 214 5.30 15.45 -17.44
CA ASP A 214 6.49 16.06 -16.84
C ASP A 214 7.52 15.00 -16.42
N ILE A 215 8.81 15.37 -16.41
CA ILE A 215 9.92 14.50 -15.98
C ILE A 215 10.91 15.34 -15.16
N PRO A 216 11.16 15.01 -13.87
CA PRO A 216 10.55 13.93 -13.09
C PRO A 216 9.07 14.19 -12.78
N HIS A 217 8.22 13.18 -12.99
CA HIS A 217 6.82 13.26 -12.59
C HIS A 217 6.68 13.12 -11.07
N GLY A 218 6.14 14.14 -10.42
CA GLY A 218 6.14 14.29 -8.96
C GLY A 218 5.36 13.19 -8.21
N TRP A 219 4.18 12.80 -8.69
CA TRP A 219 3.37 11.77 -8.03
C TRP A 219 4.01 10.38 -8.11
N VAL A 220 4.64 10.07 -9.25
CA VAL A 220 5.39 8.82 -9.43
C VAL A 220 6.62 8.79 -8.52
N ALA A 221 7.31 9.93 -8.35
CA ALA A 221 8.41 10.02 -7.41
C ALA A 221 7.93 9.73 -5.97
N SER A 222 6.75 10.25 -5.58
CA SER A 222 6.13 9.94 -4.29
C SER A 222 5.80 8.45 -4.16
N ASP A 223 5.22 7.83 -5.19
CA ASP A 223 4.91 6.40 -5.20
C ASP A 223 6.17 5.53 -5.07
N PHE A 224 7.24 5.88 -5.79
CA PHE A 224 8.53 5.22 -5.67
C PHE A 224 9.09 5.34 -4.24
N MET A 225 9.05 6.54 -3.64
CA MET A 225 9.54 6.77 -2.28
C MET A 225 8.74 5.94 -1.27
N ARG A 226 7.40 5.98 -1.33
CA ARG A 226 6.52 5.23 -0.43
C ARG A 226 6.70 3.72 -0.59
N ALA A 227 6.77 3.20 -1.82
CA ALA A 227 7.02 1.79 -2.06
C ALA A 227 8.40 1.33 -1.57
N THR A 228 9.42 2.19 -1.72
CA THR A 228 10.76 1.93 -1.21
C THR A 228 10.79 1.93 0.31
N LEU A 229 10.04 2.85 0.95
CA LEU A 229 9.85 2.84 2.40
C LEU A 229 9.17 1.53 2.82
N ASP A 230 8.03 1.14 2.22
CA ASP A 230 7.33 -0.12 2.55
C ASP A 230 8.27 -1.36 2.46
N MET A 231 9.25 -1.38 1.55
CA MET A 231 10.26 -2.45 1.51
C MET A 231 11.18 -2.49 2.74
N LEU A 232 11.50 -1.32 3.29
CA LEU A 232 12.37 -1.14 4.46
C LEU A 232 11.59 -1.24 5.77
N GLU A 233 10.50 -0.50 5.87
CA GLU A 233 9.63 -0.40 7.04
C GLU A 233 8.22 0.07 6.64
N TYR A 234 7.22 -0.34 7.39
CA TYR A 234 5.90 0.28 7.32
C TYR A 234 5.13 0.09 8.62
N GLU A 235 4.12 0.92 8.80
CA GLU A 235 3.24 0.86 9.95
C GLU A 235 1.94 0.13 9.63
N ARG A 236 1.54 -0.74 10.55
CA ARG A 236 0.26 -1.45 10.51
C ARG A 236 -0.64 -0.80 11.56
N GLU A 237 -1.47 0.14 11.14
CA GLU A 237 -2.30 0.93 12.06
C GLU A 237 -3.31 0.06 12.82
N GLY A 238 -3.80 -1.02 12.18
CA GLY A 238 -4.81 -1.90 12.76
C GLY A 238 -4.42 -2.56 14.08
N ASP A 239 -3.13 -2.78 14.31
CA ASP A 239 -2.59 -3.30 15.57
C ASP A 239 -1.47 -2.45 16.16
N SER A 240 -1.16 -1.27 15.60
CA SER A 240 -0.07 -0.38 16.07
C SER A 240 1.32 -1.03 16.07
N THR A 241 1.57 -1.94 15.13
CA THR A 241 2.89 -2.57 14.94
C THR A 241 3.69 -1.80 13.88
N LEU A 242 4.98 -1.60 14.15
CA LEU A 242 5.97 -1.20 13.13
C LEU A 242 6.61 -2.45 12.53
N VAL A 243 6.52 -2.63 11.22
CA VAL A 243 7.14 -3.75 10.52
C VAL A 243 8.46 -3.27 9.91
N ILE A 244 9.55 -4.02 10.08
CA ILE A 244 10.86 -3.74 9.50
C ILE A 244 11.35 -4.93 8.69
N GLY A 245 11.91 -4.66 7.51
CA GLY A 245 12.65 -5.62 6.71
C GLY A 245 11.80 -6.53 5.83
N ALA A 246 10.48 -6.28 5.72
CA ALA A 246 9.55 -7.12 4.96
C ALA A 246 9.87 -7.21 3.46
N GLY A 247 10.60 -6.23 2.92
CA GLY A 247 10.99 -6.18 1.50
C GLY A 247 12.47 -5.98 1.26
N ILE A 248 13.37 -6.23 2.23
CA ILE A 248 14.81 -6.08 2.01
C ILE A 248 15.30 -7.17 1.04
N PRO A 249 15.85 -6.81 -0.14
CA PRO A 249 16.43 -7.78 -1.04
C PRO A 249 17.61 -8.52 -0.39
N VAL A 250 17.68 -9.84 -0.59
CA VAL A 250 18.79 -10.70 -0.16
C VAL A 250 20.15 -10.11 -0.53
N ALA A 251 20.26 -9.60 -1.77
CA ALA A 251 21.50 -9.02 -2.29
C ALA A 251 21.94 -7.76 -1.51
N TRP A 252 21.00 -6.98 -0.96
CA TRP A 252 21.33 -5.81 -0.15
C TRP A 252 21.83 -6.23 1.23
N ALA A 253 21.15 -7.18 1.88
CA ALA A 253 21.58 -7.70 3.19
C ALA A 253 22.95 -8.40 3.13
N ARG A 254 23.27 -9.06 2.00
CA ARG A 254 24.56 -9.72 1.73
C ARG A 254 25.66 -8.78 1.21
N ALA A 255 25.33 -7.56 0.81
CA ALA A 255 26.34 -6.61 0.38
C ALA A 255 27.33 -6.33 1.53
N PRO A 256 28.62 -6.03 1.27
CA PRO A 256 29.57 -5.69 2.33
C PRO A 256 29.08 -4.55 3.23
N LYS A 257 28.38 -3.58 2.62
CA LYS A 257 27.76 -2.44 3.30
C LYS A 257 26.33 -2.70 3.80
N GLY A 258 25.76 -3.90 3.65
CA GLY A 258 24.41 -4.24 4.09
C GLY A 258 23.36 -3.19 3.75
N VAL A 259 22.36 -3.08 4.63
CA VAL A 259 21.39 -1.97 4.64
C VAL A 259 21.61 -1.11 5.89
N THR A 260 21.48 0.20 5.73
CA THR A 260 21.49 1.16 6.84
C THR A 260 20.48 2.25 6.54
N ALA A 261 19.51 2.40 7.43
CA ALA A 261 18.51 3.45 7.41
C ALA A 261 18.68 4.31 8.68
N ARG A 262 18.65 5.63 8.52
CA ARG A 262 18.89 6.59 9.61
C ARG A 262 17.90 7.74 9.54
N GLY A 263 17.30 8.08 10.66
CA GLY A 263 16.37 9.18 10.82
C GLY A 263 15.09 9.02 10.01
N ILE A 264 14.63 7.79 9.76
CA ILE A 264 13.32 7.57 9.13
C ILE A 264 12.24 8.08 10.10
N HIS A 265 11.35 8.92 9.63
CA HIS A 265 10.26 9.45 10.43
C HIS A 265 9.09 8.46 10.41
N THR A 266 8.76 7.92 11.58
CA THR A 266 7.58 7.08 11.83
C THR A 266 6.64 7.81 12.80
N TRP A 267 5.39 7.36 12.93
CA TRP A 267 4.45 7.82 13.96
C TRP A 267 4.99 7.65 15.38
N TRP A 268 5.90 6.69 15.58
CA TRP A 268 6.48 6.34 16.87
C TRP A 268 7.82 7.05 17.16
N GLY A 269 8.26 7.93 16.26
CA GLY A 269 9.51 8.68 16.38
C GLY A 269 10.50 8.40 15.24
N LYS A 270 11.76 8.75 15.46
CA LYS A 270 12.83 8.54 14.49
C LYS A 270 13.37 7.11 14.58
N LEU A 271 13.27 6.36 13.49
CA LEU A 271 13.79 5.02 13.35
C LEU A 271 15.19 5.03 12.72
N ASP A 272 16.11 4.34 13.39
CA ASP A 272 17.40 3.93 12.85
C ASP A 272 17.46 2.41 12.83
N PHE A 273 17.89 1.81 11.71
CA PHE A 273 18.21 0.39 11.70
C PHE A 273 19.33 0.01 10.72
N THR A 274 19.98 -1.12 11.00
CA THR A 274 20.93 -1.75 10.08
C THR A 274 20.61 -3.21 9.88
N VAL A 275 20.94 -3.74 8.70
CA VAL A 275 20.82 -5.17 8.36
C VAL A 275 22.11 -5.66 7.75
N ARG A 276 22.69 -6.71 8.32
CA ARG A 276 23.97 -7.29 7.90
C ARG A 276 23.91 -8.80 7.90
N SER A 277 24.29 -9.41 6.79
CA SER A 277 24.54 -10.85 6.71
C SER A 277 26.01 -11.14 7.03
N SER A 278 26.27 -12.13 7.88
CA SER A 278 27.59 -12.70 8.11
C SER A 278 27.49 -14.21 8.15
N GLY A 279 28.07 -14.90 7.16
CA GLY A 279 27.92 -16.35 7.03
C GLY A 279 26.44 -16.77 6.93
N ARG A 280 25.98 -17.54 7.92
CA ARG A 280 24.60 -18.06 8.02
C ARG A 280 23.68 -17.21 8.90
N THR A 281 24.17 -16.09 9.42
CA THR A 281 23.40 -15.24 10.34
C THR A 281 23.09 -13.90 9.67
N VAL A 282 21.86 -13.43 9.81
CA VAL A 282 21.46 -12.06 9.49
C VAL A 282 21.16 -11.31 10.77
N ARG A 283 21.84 -10.18 10.97
CA ARG A 283 21.67 -9.32 12.15
C ARG A 283 20.97 -8.02 11.78
N TYR A 284 19.94 -7.69 12.54
CA TYR A 284 19.31 -6.39 12.63
C TYR A 284 19.79 -5.67 13.90
N THR A 285 20.07 -4.38 13.79
CA THR A 285 20.20 -3.49 14.95
C THR A 285 19.20 -2.35 14.76
N VAL A 286 18.34 -2.13 15.74
CA VAL A 286 17.23 -1.17 15.68
C VAL A 286 17.34 -0.18 16.85
N ALA A 287 17.10 1.10 16.60
CA ALA A 287 17.15 2.19 17.58
C ALA A 287 16.05 3.25 17.33
N GLY A 288 15.67 3.96 18.40
CA GLY A 288 14.94 5.23 18.33
C GLY A 288 13.40 5.18 18.41
N VAL A 289 12.78 3.99 18.36
CA VAL A 289 11.30 3.85 18.39
C VAL A 289 10.83 2.76 19.35
N THR A 290 9.65 2.98 19.95
CA THR A 290 8.95 2.02 20.80
C THR A 290 7.45 2.06 20.49
N PRO A 291 6.98 1.37 19.43
CA PRO A 291 5.56 1.28 19.10
C PRO A 291 4.77 0.55 20.20
N PRO A 292 3.49 0.85 20.39
CA PRO A 292 2.66 0.22 21.43
C PRO A 292 2.61 -1.31 21.37
N SER A 293 2.53 -1.86 20.15
CA SER A 293 2.50 -3.32 19.93
C SER A 293 3.84 -3.89 19.49
N GLY A 294 4.91 -3.11 19.67
CA GLY A 294 6.27 -3.50 19.32
C GLY A 294 6.61 -3.42 17.83
N ILE A 295 7.76 -3.98 17.51
CA ILE A 295 8.39 -3.95 16.20
C ILE A 295 8.49 -5.38 15.67
N GLU A 296 7.83 -5.65 14.54
CA GLU A 296 7.92 -6.93 13.83
C GLU A 296 9.10 -6.89 12.87
N ILE A 297 10.12 -7.73 13.11
CA ILE A 297 11.31 -7.83 12.28
C ILE A 297 11.19 -9.05 11.36
N CYS A 298 11.36 -8.82 10.06
CA CYS A 298 11.25 -9.85 9.02
C CYS A 298 12.63 -10.34 8.58
N ALA A 299 12.81 -11.65 8.51
CA ALA A 299 14.01 -12.27 7.96
C ALA A 299 14.07 -12.05 6.43
N PRO A 300 15.19 -11.58 5.85
CA PRO A 300 15.21 -11.11 4.47
C PRO A 300 15.43 -12.21 3.41
N PHE A 301 15.56 -13.48 3.79
CA PHE A 301 15.84 -14.58 2.86
C PHE A 301 14.64 -15.51 2.71
N ASP A 302 14.46 -16.07 1.51
CA ASP A 302 13.37 -17.01 1.21
C ASP A 302 13.44 -18.31 2.03
N ALA A 303 14.64 -18.73 2.42
CA ALA A 303 14.82 -19.87 3.31
C ALA A 303 14.28 -19.53 4.71
N ARG A 304 13.57 -20.46 5.37
CA ARG A 304 13.14 -20.22 6.76
C ARG A 304 14.37 -20.24 7.69
N PRO A 305 14.54 -19.24 8.57
CA PRO A 305 15.54 -19.31 9.63
C PRO A 305 15.27 -20.50 10.56
N ARG A 306 16.33 -21.09 11.12
CA ARG A 306 16.28 -22.17 12.12
C ARG A 306 16.02 -21.64 13.52
N ALA A 307 16.54 -20.45 13.82
CA ALA A 307 16.38 -19.80 15.11
C ALA A 307 16.38 -18.28 14.94
N ALA A 308 15.73 -17.59 15.89
CA ALA A 308 15.82 -16.15 16.06
C ALA A 308 16.29 -15.84 17.48
N ARG A 309 17.13 -14.81 17.62
CA ARG A 309 17.56 -14.28 18.92
C ARG A 309 17.24 -12.81 19.01
N VAL A 310 16.78 -12.35 20.17
CA VAL A 310 16.62 -10.94 20.51
C VAL A 310 17.51 -10.65 21.70
N ASN A 311 18.47 -9.73 21.54
CA ASN A 311 19.46 -9.38 22.56
C ASN A 311 20.17 -10.63 23.14
N GLY A 312 20.46 -11.61 22.28
CA GLY A 312 21.12 -12.88 22.62
C GLY A 312 20.20 -14.01 23.11
N GLN A 313 18.95 -13.70 23.50
CA GLN A 313 17.98 -14.69 23.97
C GLN A 313 17.19 -15.30 22.81
N VAL A 314 17.03 -16.62 22.82
CA VAL A 314 16.22 -17.32 21.81
C VAL A 314 14.76 -16.92 21.97
N VAL A 315 14.11 -16.56 20.87
CA VAL A 315 12.69 -16.17 20.83
C VAL A 315 11.91 -17.06 19.88
N GLN A 316 10.60 -17.06 20.05
CA GLN A 316 9.69 -17.69 19.10
C GLN A 316 9.64 -16.88 17.80
N MET A 317 9.55 -17.59 16.68
CA MET A 317 9.46 -17.01 15.36
C MET A 317 8.25 -17.62 14.64
N HIS A 318 7.50 -16.78 13.93
CA HIS A 318 6.39 -17.20 13.09
C HIS A 318 6.68 -16.80 11.65
N ASP A 319 6.75 -17.76 10.73
CA ASP A 319 7.00 -17.53 9.29
C ASP A 319 8.17 -16.56 8.98
N GLY A 320 9.31 -16.74 9.66
CA GLY A 320 10.48 -15.89 9.42
C GLY A 320 10.40 -14.51 10.08
N ARG A 321 9.44 -14.29 11.00
CA ARG A 321 9.21 -13.02 11.68
C ARG A 321 9.29 -13.18 13.20
N THR A 322 9.82 -12.17 13.87
CA THR A 322 9.80 -12.07 15.34
C THR A 322 9.42 -10.67 15.76
N VAL A 323 8.77 -10.52 16.91
CA VAL A 323 8.39 -9.23 17.48
C VAL A 323 9.34 -8.87 18.62
N VAL A 324 9.74 -7.60 18.70
CA VAL A 324 10.45 -7.02 19.84
C VAL A 324 9.62 -5.89 20.45
N ALA A 325 9.67 -5.72 21.78
CA ALA A 325 8.83 -4.73 22.45
C ALA A 325 9.17 -3.28 22.07
N GLY A 326 10.42 -3.01 21.68
CA GLY A 326 10.89 -1.68 21.30
C GLY A 326 12.40 -1.64 21.10
N ALA A 327 12.91 -0.47 20.75
CA ALA A 327 14.33 -0.25 20.57
C ALA A 327 14.99 0.31 21.87
N PRO A 328 16.30 0.08 22.11
CA PRO A 328 17.23 -0.62 21.23
C PRO A 328 17.01 -2.13 21.23
N ALA A 329 17.13 -2.74 20.05
CA ALA A 329 17.05 -4.19 19.89
C ALA A 329 18.09 -4.69 18.89
N MET A 330 18.73 -5.81 19.21
CA MET A 330 19.52 -6.59 18.28
C MET A 330 18.78 -7.89 17.99
N VAL A 331 18.46 -8.13 16.73
CA VAL A 331 17.78 -9.35 16.28
C VAL A 331 18.69 -10.13 15.36
N GLU A 332 18.85 -11.42 15.61
CA GLU A 332 19.65 -12.31 14.77
C GLU A 332 18.78 -13.45 14.26
N PHE A 333 18.83 -13.71 12.96
CA PHE A 333 18.24 -14.89 12.32
C PHE A 333 19.35 -15.82 11.87
N ASP A 334 19.36 -17.04 12.39
CA ASP A 334 20.31 -18.09 12.03
C ASP A 334 19.68 -19.05 11.02
N TYR A 335 20.28 -19.20 9.84
CA TYR A 335 19.79 -20.05 8.75
C TYR A 335 20.50 -21.40 8.71
#